data_AF-O05374-F1
#
_entry.id   AF-O05374-F1
#
_cell.length_a   1.000
_cell.length_b   1.000
_cell.length_c   1.000
_cell.angle_alpha   90.00
_cell.angle_beta   90.00
_cell.angle_gamma   90.00
#
_symmetry.space_group_name_H-M   'P 1'
#
loop_
_entity.id
_entity.type
_entity.pdbx_description
1 polymer ?
#
loop_
_entity_poly.entity_id
_entity_poly.type
_entity_poly.pdbx_seq_one_letter_code
_entity_poly.pdbx_strand_id
1 'polypeptide(L)'
;MIIGNGMLAKAFESFHKRTYNYIIFASGVSNSNETSFENFNREKELLLEVLEQYKDKTIVYFSSCSIYDSSLTNSLYVYHKMCMERLVRENSKNYLIARLPQVIGKTYSPTIVNFLFNKIKNRECFSIFGKAHRNFIDVDDVVKVTNYLLKEGLFINSIVNLASTHHTSMYELILYLEKISNQRAFYNVENKGSRYFIDVSILQDVYQKLGIKFDKDYVEKVINKYYAIK
;
A
#
# COMPACT_ATOMS: atom_id res chain seq x y z
N MET A 1 9.30 12.59 -12.01
CA MET A 1 9.41 13.26 -10.70
C MET A 1 8.84 12.36 -9.61
N ILE A 2 9.35 12.41 -8.39
CA ILE A 2 8.74 11.74 -7.22
C ILE A 2 8.38 12.82 -6.19
N ILE A 3 7.16 12.78 -5.67
CA ILE A 3 6.67 13.66 -4.61
C ILE A 3 6.46 12.83 -3.35
N GLY A 4 7.11 13.21 -2.26
CA GLY A 4 7.08 12.49 -0.97
C GLY A 4 8.42 11.85 -0.62
N ASN A 5 8.51 11.33 0.60
CA ASN A 5 9.74 10.78 1.19
C ASN A 5 9.52 9.45 1.94
N GLY A 6 8.31 8.89 1.86
CA GLY A 6 7.94 7.63 2.52
C GLY A 6 8.46 6.38 1.80
N MET A 7 7.98 5.21 2.25
CA MET A 7 8.39 3.90 1.71
C MET A 7 8.27 3.82 0.18
N LEU A 8 7.11 4.21 -0.37
CA LEU A 8 6.87 4.19 -1.82
C LEU A 8 7.82 5.16 -2.54
N ALA A 9 7.93 6.41 -2.08
CA ALA A 9 8.83 7.38 -2.70
C ALA A 9 10.27 6.85 -2.82
N LYS A 10 10.81 6.28 -1.74
CA LYS A 10 12.15 5.68 -1.71
C LYS A 10 12.29 4.50 -2.67
N ALA A 11 11.29 3.62 -2.71
CA ALA A 11 11.31 2.46 -3.61
C ALA A 11 11.32 2.88 -5.09
N PHE A 12 10.63 3.97 -5.43
CA PHE A 12 10.59 4.52 -6.80
C PHE A 12 11.83 5.35 -7.18
N GLU A 13 12.76 5.66 -6.28
CA GLU A 13 13.96 6.46 -6.61
C GLU A 13 14.81 5.85 -7.73
N SER A 14 14.95 4.52 -7.72
CA SER A 14 15.67 3.78 -8.76
C SER A 14 14.99 3.85 -10.13
N PHE A 15 13.65 3.93 -10.14
CA PHE A 15 12.82 4.05 -11.34
C PHE A 15 12.90 5.46 -11.95
N HIS A 16 12.93 6.49 -11.10
CA HIS A 16 12.88 7.89 -11.54
C HIS A 16 14.03 8.33 -12.46
N LYS A 17 15.22 7.72 -12.34
CA LYS A 17 16.38 8.04 -13.18
C LYS A 17 16.13 7.82 -14.68
N ARG A 18 15.00 7.24 -15.10
CA ARG A 18 14.73 6.79 -16.47
C ARG A 18 13.49 7.39 -17.12
N THR A 19 12.69 8.22 -16.43
CA THR A 19 11.38 8.64 -16.96
C THR A 19 10.97 10.07 -16.59
N TYR A 20 11.11 11.01 -17.52
CA TYR A 20 10.78 12.43 -17.30
C TYR A 20 9.29 12.78 -17.42
N ASN A 21 8.49 11.87 -18.01
CA ASN A 21 7.06 12.08 -18.33
C ASN A 21 6.09 11.70 -17.22
N TYR A 22 6.57 11.03 -16.16
CA TYR A 22 5.73 10.55 -15.06
C TYR A 22 5.96 11.33 -13.77
N ILE A 23 4.89 11.48 -12.99
CA ILE A 23 4.92 11.98 -11.62
C ILE A 23 4.46 10.87 -10.70
N ILE A 24 5.33 10.42 -9.80
CA ILE A 24 4.99 9.47 -8.76
C ILE A 24 4.59 10.27 -7.52
N PHE A 25 3.28 10.40 -7.27
CA PHE A 25 2.76 11.09 -6.09
C PHE A 25 2.65 10.11 -4.91
N ALA A 26 3.66 10.08 -4.07
CA ALA A 26 3.81 9.20 -2.91
C ALA A 26 3.85 9.97 -1.58
N SER A 27 3.16 11.11 -1.50
CA SER A 27 3.09 11.99 -0.33
C SER A 27 1.71 11.99 0.36
N GLY A 28 0.93 10.93 0.21
CA GLY A 28 -0.41 10.85 0.79
C GLY A 28 -0.44 10.44 2.25
N VAL A 29 -1.56 10.72 2.93
CA VAL A 29 -1.89 10.19 4.26
C VAL A 29 -1.96 8.67 4.16
N SER A 30 -1.24 7.97 5.05
CA SER A 30 -1.08 6.52 5.04
C SER A 30 -1.73 5.82 6.25
N ASN A 31 -2.07 6.56 7.30
CA ASN A 31 -2.72 6.01 8.48
C ASN A 31 -4.23 5.92 8.24
N SER A 32 -4.77 4.70 8.20
CA SER A 32 -6.22 4.49 8.00
C SER A 32 -7.09 4.97 9.16
N ASN A 33 -6.48 5.23 10.32
CA ASN A 33 -7.13 5.78 11.50
C ASN A 33 -6.90 7.30 11.64
N GLU A 34 -6.37 7.97 10.60
CA GLU A 34 -6.19 9.42 10.62
C GLU A 34 -7.53 10.14 10.75
N THR A 35 -7.55 11.17 11.60
CA THR A 35 -8.70 12.06 11.82
C THR A 35 -8.33 13.53 11.73
N SER A 36 -7.05 13.87 11.60
CA SER A 36 -6.57 15.24 11.45
C SER A 36 -6.90 15.80 10.07
N PHE A 37 -7.80 16.80 10.06
CA PHE A 37 -8.10 17.58 8.87
C PHE A 37 -6.88 18.34 8.33
N GLU A 38 -5.93 18.72 9.18
CA GLU A 38 -4.69 19.38 8.75
C GLU A 38 -3.85 18.45 7.88
N ASN A 39 -3.71 17.17 8.27
CA ASN A 39 -2.98 16.17 7.48
C ASN A 39 -3.65 15.91 6.12
N PHE A 40 -4.99 15.84 6.11
CA PHE A 40 -5.76 15.72 4.88
C PHE A 40 -5.62 16.95 3.98
N ASN A 41 -5.72 18.15 4.56
CA ASN A 41 -5.60 19.40 3.81
C ASN A 41 -4.20 19.56 3.21
N ARG A 42 -3.14 19.23 3.97
CA ARG A 42 -1.76 19.24 3.49
C ARG A 42 -1.54 18.31 2.29
N GLU A 43 -2.12 17.10 2.29
CA GLU A 43 -2.07 16.22 1.11
C GLU A 43 -2.83 16.85 -0.08
N LYS A 44 -4.03 17.38 0.17
CA LYS A 44 -4.88 17.97 -0.86
C LYS A 44 -4.22 19.16 -1.54
N GLU A 45 -3.68 20.11 -0.77
CA GLU A 45 -3.01 21.30 -1.29
C GLU A 45 -1.80 20.92 -2.14
N LEU A 46 -0.93 20.07 -1.62
CA LEU A 46 0.23 19.58 -2.36
C LEU A 46 -0.17 18.83 -3.65
N LEU A 47 -1.25 18.04 -3.61
CA LEU A 47 -1.75 17.35 -4.78
C LEU A 47 -2.25 18.32 -5.85
N LEU A 48 -3.02 19.34 -5.46
CA LEU A 48 -3.51 20.38 -6.37
C LEU A 48 -2.37 21.18 -6.99
N GLU A 49 -1.36 21.56 -6.21
CA GLU A 49 -0.15 22.25 -6.70
C GLU A 49 0.57 21.41 -7.77
N VAL A 50 0.77 20.12 -7.50
CA VAL A 50 1.42 19.20 -8.45
C VAL A 50 0.59 19.01 -9.72
N LEU A 51 -0.74 18.89 -9.60
CA LEU A 51 -1.63 18.74 -10.74
C LEU A 51 -1.61 20.00 -11.63
N GLU A 52 -1.61 21.19 -11.01
CA GLU A 52 -1.56 22.48 -11.72
C GLU A 52 -0.21 22.71 -12.40
N GLN A 53 0.89 22.42 -11.71
CA GLN A 53 2.24 22.65 -12.22
C GLN A 53 2.61 21.71 -13.38
N TYR A 54 2.04 20.51 -13.43
CA TYR A 54 2.48 19.47 -14.36
C TYR A 54 1.35 18.81 -15.18
N LYS A 55 0.48 19.64 -15.75
CA LYS A 55 -0.72 19.21 -16.51
C LYS A 55 -0.46 18.26 -17.68
N ASP A 56 0.72 18.31 -18.28
CA ASP A 56 1.08 17.49 -19.45
C ASP A 56 1.80 16.19 -19.07
N LYS A 57 2.08 15.96 -17.78
CA LYS A 57 2.68 14.71 -17.29
C LYS A 57 1.60 13.72 -16.90
N THR A 58 1.95 12.44 -16.94
CA THR A 58 1.10 11.39 -16.39
C THR A 58 1.35 11.26 -14.89
N ILE A 59 0.32 11.46 -14.08
CA ILE A 59 0.42 11.33 -12.62
C ILE A 59 0.04 9.93 -12.16
N VAL A 60 0.89 9.31 -11.33
CA VAL A 60 0.56 8.12 -10.56
C VAL A 60 0.20 8.53 -9.16
N TYR A 61 -1.04 8.25 -8.76
CA TYR A 61 -1.53 8.50 -7.40
C TYR A 61 -1.78 7.18 -6.68
N PHE A 62 -1.20 7.04 -5.48
CA PHE A 62 -1.42 5.87 -4.64
C PHE A 62 -2.58 6.09 -3.67
N SER A 63 -3.67 5.39 -3.93
CA SER A 63 -4.87 5.35 -3.09
C SER A 63 -4.88 4.08 -2.23
N SER A 64 -6.02 3.70 -1.67
CA SER A 64 -6.15 2.60 -0.70
C SER A 64 -7.24 1.60 -1.08
N CYS A 65 -6.94 0.31 -0.93
CA CYS A 65 -7.95 -0.74 -0.99
C CYS A 65 -8.89 -0.76 0.22
N SER A 66 -8.59 -0.01 1.29
CA SER A 66 -9.49 0.14 2.45
C SER A 66 -10.85 0.75 2.09
N ILE A 67 -10.99 1.34 0.90
CA ILE A 67 -12.27 1.79 0.35
C ILE A 67 -13.29 0.63 0.26
N TYR A 68 -12.82 -0.62 0.10
CA TYR A 68 -13.68 -1.80 0.07
C TYR A 68 -13.93 -2.41 1.46
N ASP A 69 -13.27 -1.91 2.52
CA ASP A 69 -13.50 -2.39 3.88
C ASP A 69 -14.76 -1.75 4.45
N SER A 70 -15.82 -2.55 4.60
CA SER A 70 -17.11 -2.10 5.13
C SER A 70 -17.01 -1.51 6.55
N SER A 71 -15.96 -1.87 7.30
CA SER A 71 -15.71 -1.32 8.64
C SER A 71 -15.12 0.09 8.61
N LEU A 72 -14.57 0.51 7.46
CA LEU A 72 -13.90 1.80 7.26
C LEU A 72 -14.66 2.72 6.29
N THR A 73 -15.78 2.30 5.71
CA THR A 73 -16.54 3.08 4.71
C THR A 73 -16.89 4.49 5.20
N ASN A 74 -17.18 4.66 6.50
CA ASN A 74 -17.51 5.96 7.10
C ASN A 74 -16.31 6.69 7.72
N SER A 75 -15.09 6.21 7.49
CA SER A 75 -13.88 6.87 8.00
C SER A 75 -13.53 8.12 7.20
N LEU A 76 -13.03 9.16 7.89
CA LEU A 76 -12.50 10.36 7.24
C LEU A 76 -11.38 10.03 6.26
N TYR A 77 -10.58 9.00 6.57
CA TYR A 77 -9.53 8.50 5.70
C TYR A 77 -10.05 7.99 4.35
N VAL A 78 -11.06 7.12 4.34
CA VAL A 78 -11.65 6.57 3.10
C VAL A 78 -12.29 7.70 2.28
N TYR A 79 -13.04 8.59 2.95
CA TYR A 79 -13.62 9.76 2.29
C TYR A 79 -12.54 10.62 1.63
N HIS A 80 -11.47 10.96 2.36
CA HIS A 80 -10.35 11.74 1.84
C HIS A 80 -9.70 11.08 0.63
N LYS A 81 -9.43 9.77 0.67
CA LYS A 81 -8.86 9.05 -0.49
C LYS A 81 -9.76 9.10 -1.71
N MET A 82 -11.07 8.92 -1.54
CA MET A 82 -12.03 9.07 -2.64
C MET A 82 -12.06 10.50 -3.21
N CYS A 83 -11.95 11.52 -2.35
CA CYS A 83 -11.82 12.91 -2.78
C CYS A 83 -10.52 13.13 -3.58
N MET A 84 -9.38 12.61 -3.14
CA MET A 84 -8.12 12.76 -3.86
C MET A 84 -8.14 12.04 -5.21
N GLU A 85 -8.72 10.83 -5.27
CA GLU A 85 -8.95 10.14 -6.54
C GLU A 85 -9.81 10.97 -7.49
N ARG A 86 -10.85 11.64 -6.99
CA ARG A 86 -11.66 12.54 -7.80
C ARG A 86 -10.85 13.74 -8.31
N LEU A 87 -10.08 14.39 -7.45
CA LEU A 87 -9.25 15.54 -7.85
C LEU A 87 -8.26 15.17 -8.95
N VAL A 88 -7.58 14.02 -8.84
CA VAL A 88 -6.67 13.54 -9.88
C VAL A 88 -7.40 13.38 -11.21
N ARG A 89 -8.57 12.73 -11.20
CA ARG A 89 -9.36 12.48 -12.42
C ARG A 89 -9.85 13.76 -13.09
N GLU A 90 -10.24 14.75 -12.30
CA GLU A 90 -10.80 16.01 -12.81
C GLU A 90 -9.73 17.01 -13.27
N ASN A 91 -8.51 16.92 -12.74
CA ASN A 91 -7.46 17.94 -12.95
C ASN A 91 -6.23 17.43 -13.72
N SER A 92 -6.20 16.17 -14.16
CA SER A 92 -5.11 15.65 -15.00
C SER A 92 -5.62 15.04 -16.30
N LYS A 93 -4.87 15.27 -17.39
CA LYS A 93 -5.17 14.67 -18.70
C LYS A 93 -4.85 13.18 -18.73
N ASN A 94 -3.78 12.79 -18.03
CA ASN A 94 -3.27 11.44 -17.99
C ASN A 94 -2.97 11.06 -16.52
N TYR A 95 -3.59 9.99 -16.03
CA TYR A 95 -3.33 9.48 -14.70
C TYR A 95 -3.34 7.96 -14.62
N LEU A 96 -2.73 7.43 -13.57
CA LEU A 96 -2.92 6.06 -13.10
C LEU A 96 -3.17 6.13 -11.60
N ILE A 97 -4.36 5.74 -11.16
CA ILE A 97 -4.65 5.62 -9.72
C ILE A 97 -4.45 4.17 -9.34
N ALA A 98 -3.47 3.90 -8.48
CA ALA A 98 -3.22 2.56 -7.94
C ALA A 98 -3.73 2.50 -6.50
N ARG A 99 -4.82 1.76 -6.26
CA ARG A 99 -5.30 1.42 -4.91
C ARG A 99 -4.43 0.31 -4.36
N LEU A 100 -3.79 0.57 -3.21
CA LEU A 100 -2.89 -0.38 -2.57
C LEU A 100 -3.48 -0.96 -1.29
N PRO A 101 -3.20 -2.24 -0.99
CA PRO A 101 -3.48 -2.84 0.30
C PRO A 101 -2.36 -2.48 1.30
N GLN A 102 -2.04 -3.34 2.26
CA GLN A 102 -0.92 -3.11 3.17
C GLN A 102 0.41 -3.38 2.45
N VAL A 103 1.17 -2.33 2.16
CA VAL A 103 2.49 -2.46 1.51
C VAL A 103 3.54 -2.82 2.55
N ILE A 104 4.33 -3.86 2.28
CA ILE A 104 5.48 -4.27 3.08
C ILE A 104 6.75 -3.81 2.37
N GLY A 105 7.62 -3.16 3.12
CA GLY A 105 8.92 -2.70 2.63
C GLY A 105 9.73 -2.10 3.77
N LYS A 106 10.97 -1.71 3.45
CA LYS A 106 11.84 -1.07 4.44
C LYS A 106 11.29 0.31 4.81
N THR A 107 10.84 0.48 6.04
CA THR A 107 10.34 1.76 6.55
C THR A 107 10.52 1.88 8.06
N TYR A 108 10.59 3.12 8.54
CA TYR A 108 10.52 3.48 9.95
C TYR A 108 9.10 3.87 10.39
N SER A 109 8.16 3.99 9.45
CA SER A 109 6.75 4.28 9.75
C SER A 109 6.12 3.14 10.56
N PRO A 110 5.14 3.42 11.44
CA PRO A 110 4.49 2.40 12.27
C PRO A 110 3.45 1.60 11.45
N THR A 111 3.92 0.80 10.49
CA THR A 111 3.04 -0.17 9.80
C THR A 111 2.61 -1.27 10.75
N ILE A 112 1.51 -1.97 10.44
CA ILE A 112 1.05 -3.10 11.26
C ILE A 112 2.14 -4.16 11.43
N VAL A 113 2.93 -4.42 10.38
CA VAL A 113 4.02 -5.39 10.42
C VAL A 113 5.15 -4.90 11.35
N ASN A 114 5.57 -3.63 11.23
CA ASN A 114 6.57 -3.04 12.13
C ASN A 114 6.09 -3.05 13.59
N PHE A 115 4.85 -2.68 13.83
CA PHE A 115 4.24 -2.67 15.16
C PHE A 115 4.30 -4.07 15.78
N LEU A 116 3.80 -5.09 15.07
CA LEU A 116 3.78 -6.47 15.56
C LEU A 116 5.19 -7.01 15.76
N PHE A 117 6.09 -6.81 14.79
CA PHE A 117 7.48 -7.26 14.89
C PHE A 117 8.18 -6.69 16.13
N ASN A 118 8.03 -5.40 16.39
CA ASN A 118 8.61 -4.75 17.56
C ASN A 118 8.01 -5.27 18.86
N LYS A 119 6.68 -5.43 18.94
CA LYS A 119 6.02 -6.00 20.11
C LYS A 119 6.51 -7.41 20.42
N ILE A 120 6.60 -8.26 19.40
CA ILE A 120 7.10 -9.64 19.55
C ILE A 120 8.57 -9.64 19.98
N LYS A 121 9.42 -8.85 19.32
CA LYS A 121 10.86 -8.76 19.62
C LYS A 121 11.13 -8.25 21.05
N ASN A 122 10.30 -7.33 21.53
CA ASN A 122 10.41 -6.75 22.87
C ASN A 122 9.65 -7.55 23.95
N ARG A 123 8.97 -8.65 23.58
CA ARG A 123 8.14 -9.45 24.49
C ARG A 123 7.01 -8.65 25.16
N GLU A 124 6.46 -7.70 24.43
CA GLU A 124 5.37 -6.84 24.91
C GLU A 124 4.01 -7.43 24.52
N CYS A 125 3.03 -7.33 25.43
CA CYS A 125 1.65 -7.74 25.13
C CYS A 125 0.99 -6.78 24.13
N PHE A 126 0.14 -7.31 23.26
CA PHE A 126 -0.72 -6.53 22.35
C PHE A 126 -2.07 -7.21 22.12
N SER A 127 -3.02 -6.50 21.51
CA SER A 127 -4.31 -7.07 21.08
C SER A 127 -4.32 -7.32 19.58
N ILE A 128 -4.97 -8.41 19.16
CA ILE A 128 -5.30 -8.66 17.76
C ILE A 128 -6.80 -8.84 17.55
N PHE A 129 -7.25 -8.50 16.35
CA PHE A 129 -8.60 -8.78 15.89
C PHE A 129 -8.62 -10.16 15.23
N GLY A 130 -9.18 -11.17 15.93
CA GLY A 130 -9.09 -12.57 15.51
C GLY A 130 -9.75 -12.88 14.17
N LYS A 131 -10.76 -12.11 13.74
CA LYS A 131 -11.41 -12.28 12.43
C LYS A 131 -10.73 -11.49 11.31
N ALA A 132 -9.77 -10.63 11.65
CA ALA A 132 -9.16 -9.74 10.68
C ALA A 132 -8.27 -10.53 9.70
N HIS A 133 -8.52 -10.28 8.42
CA HIS A 133 -7.61 -10.67 7.35
C HIS A 133 -7.09 -9.39 6.68
N ARG A 134 -5.84 -9.44 6.24
CA ARG A 134 -5.18 -8.33 5.57
C ARG A 134 -4.57 -8.82 4.27
N ASN A 135 -4.62 -7.97 3.25
CA ASN A 135 -3.92 -8.21 2.01
C ASN A 135 -2.57 -7.49 2.11
N PHE A 136 -1.49 -8.19 1.77
CA PHE A 136 -0.14 -7.66 1.81
C PHE A 136 0.50 -7.73 0.43
N ILE A 137 1.33 -6.74 0.10
CA ILE A 137 2.10 -6.71 -1.14
C ILE A 137 3.49 -6.15 -0.90
N ASP A 138 4.50 -6.72 -1.55
CA ASP A 138 5.87 -6.21 -1.55
C ASP A 138 5.94 -4.85 -2.27
N VAL A 139 6.59 -3.86 -1.67
CA VAL A 139 6.84 -2.57 -2.30
C VAL A 139 7.57 -2.70 -3.64
N ASP A 140 8.46 -3.70 -3.78
CA ASP A 140 9.16 -3.92 -5.05
C ASP A 140 8.21 -4.41 -6.14
N ASP A 141 7.19 -5.20 -5.79
CA ASP A 141 6.18 -5.64 -6.76
C ASP A 141 5.26 -4.49 -7.16
N VAL A 142 4.94 -3.57 -6.23
CA VAL A 142 4.25 -2.30 -6.55
C VAL A 142 5.05 -1.51 -7.59
N VAL A 143 6.37 -1.35 -7.38
CA VAL A 143 7.25 -0.62 -8.30
C VAL A 143 7.32 -1.30 -9.66
N LYS A 144 7.56 -2.62 -9.70
CA LYS A 144 7.65 -3.40 -10.95
C LYS A 144 6.38 -3.30 -11.77
N VAL A 145 5.22 -3.52 -11.15
CA VAL A 145 3.92 -3.49 -11.83
C VAL A 145 3.64 -2.08 -12.32
N THR A 146 3.75 -1.06 -11.47
CA THR A 146 3.50 0.34 -11.87
C THR A 146 4.40 0.76 -13.03
N ASN A 147 5.69 0.43 -12.97
CA ASN A 147 6.63 0.71 -14.07
C ASN A 147 6.18 0.03 -15.37
N TYR A 148 5.84 -1.25 -15.31
CA TYR A 148 5.37 -1.99 -16.49
C TYR A 148 4.12 -1.34 -17.09
N LEU A 149 3.13 -1.00 -16.27
CA LEU A 149 1.91 -0.33 -16.74
C LEU A 149 2.22 1.00 -17.45
N LEU A 150 3.07 1.82 -16.85
CA LEU A 150 3.47 3.11 -17.43
C LEU A 150 4.23 2.96 -18.74
N LYS A 151 5.19 2.02 -18.80
CA LYS A 151 6.01 1.79 -19.99
C LYS A 151 5.19 1.30 -21.18
N GLU A 152 4.25 0.40 -20.92
CA GLU A 152 3.38 -0.18 -21.95
C GLU A 152 2.13 0.67 -22.23
N GLY A 153 1.95 1.80 -21.52
CA GLY A 153 0.78 2.67 -21.68
C GLY A 153 -0.54 2.03 -21.25
N LEU A 154 -0.49 1.03 -20.38
CA LEU A 154 -1.65 0.26 -19.95
C LEU A 154 -2.40 0.97 -18.82
N PHE A 155 -3.74 0.94 -18.87
CA PHE A 155 -4.63 1.49 -17.85
C PHE A 155 -4.41 2.99 -17.53
N ILE A 156 -3.89 3.75 -18.50
CA ILE A 156 -3.89 5.21 -18.39
C ILE A 156 -5.34 5.69 -18.33
N ASN A 157 -5.59 6.70 -17.50
CA ASN A 157 -6.89 7.23 -17.13
C ASN A 157 -7.81 6.21 -16.46
N SER A 158 -7.23 5.28 -15.69
CA SER A 158 -7.96 4.26 -14.96
C SER A 158 -7.56 4.20 -13.48
N ILE A 159 -8.44 3.55 -12.69
CA ILE A 159 -8.17 3.15 -11.32
C ILE A 159 -7.94 1.64 -11.32
N VAL A 160 -6.82 1.19 -10.76
CA VAL A 160 -6.47 -0.23 -10.65
C VAL A 160 -6.26 -0.61 -9.18
N ASN A 161 -6.70 -1.82 -8.80
CA ASN A 161 -6.33 -2.39 -7.51
C ASN A 161 -5.03 -3.18 -7.68
N LEU A 162 -3.93 -2.67 -7.12
CA LEU A 162 -2.64 -3.32 -7.18
C LEU A 162 -2.40 -4.02 -5.83
N ALA A 163 -2.89 -5.25 -5.74
CA ALA A 163 -2.92 -6.05 -4.52
C ALA A 163 -2.51 -7.51 -4.80
N SER A 164 -2.19 -8.28 -3.76
CA SER A 164 -1.98 -9.71 -3.93
C SER A 164 -3.31 -10.45 -4.08
N THR A 165 -3.30 -11.67 -4.62
CA THR A 165 -4.50 -12.52 -4.74
C THR A 165 -4.85 -13.24 -3.42
N HIS A 166 -4.01 -13.07 -2.37
CA HIS A 166 -4.14 -13.78 -1.11
C HIS A 166 -4.33 -12.83 0.07
N HIS A 167 -5.16 -13.26 1.01
CA HIS A 167 -5.33 -12.59 2.29
C HIS A 167 -4.66 -13.41 3.37
N THR A 168 -3.97 -12.74 4.27
CA THR A 168 -3.28 -13.33 5.41
C THR A 168 -4.06 -12.99 6.68
N SER A 169 -4.37 -14.02 7.46
CA SER A 169 -4.94 -13.85 8.79
C SER A 169 -3.91 -13.23 9.74
N MET A 170 -4.38 -12.58 10.81
CA MET A 170 -3.45 -12.07 11.83
C MET A 170 -2.62 -13.17 12.48
N TYR A 171 -3.19 -14.39 12.62
CA TYR A 171 -2.48 -15.55 13.15
C TYR A 171 -1.32 -15.99 12.26
N GLU A 172 -1.53 -16.11 10.94
CA GLU A 172 -0.46 -16.44 9.99
C GLU A 172 0.65 -15.39 10.01
N LEU A 173 0.28 -14.10 10.00
CA LEU A 173 1.26 -13.02 10.06
C LEU A 173 2.10 -13.10 11.34
N ILE A 174 1.47 -13.33 12.50
CA ILE A 174 2.20 -13.51 13.76
C ILE A 174 3.14 -14.72 13.67
N LEU A 175 2.68 -15.86 13.17
CA LEU A 175 3.51 -17.05 13.00
C LEU A 175 4.76 -16.77 12.16
N TYR A 176 4.62 -16.01 11.06
CA TYR A 176 5.78 -15.62 10.24
C TYR A 176 6.76 -14.72 11.03
N LEU A 177 6.25 -13.78 11.82
CA LEU A 177 7.08 -12.89 12.64
C LEU A 177 7.75 -13.61 13.82
N GLU A 178 7.07 -14.58 14.45
CA GLU A 178 7.64 -15.43 15.51
C GLU A 178 8.83 -16.24 14.99
N LYS A 179 8.69 -16.86 13.81
CA LYS A 179 9.78 -17.63 13.16
C LYS A 179 11.02 -16.77 12.94
N ILE A 180 10.84 -15.54 12.47
CA ILE A 180 11.94 -14.63 12.14
C ILE A 180 12.60 -14.03 13.39
N SER A 181 11.79 -13.68 14.39
CA SER A 181 12.31 -13.11 15.64
C SER A 181 12.86 -14.16 16.60
N ASN A 182 12.57 -15.45 16.38
CA ASN A 182 12.80 -16.55 17.31
C ASN A 182 12.20 -16.25 18.70
N GLN A 183 11.04 -15.60 18.73
CA GLN A 183 10.30 -15.24 19.94
C GLN A 183 8.82 -15.54 19.78
N ARG A 184 8.18 -15.97 20.87
CA ARG A 184 6.73 -16.16 20.91
C ARG A 184 6.03 -14.83 21.17
N ALA A 185 4.96 -14.60 20.44
CA ALA A 185 4.10 -13.47 20.62
C ALA A 185 3.20 -13.66 21.85
N PHE A 186 3.04 -12.61 22.63
CA PHE A 186 2.09 -12.55 23.73
C PHE A 186 0.98 -11.59 23.34
N TYR A 187 -0.25 -12.10 23.14
CA TYR A 187 -1.35 -11.27 22.69
C TYR A 187 -2.71 -11.72 23.20
N ASN A 188 -3.61 -10.74 23.34
CA ASN A 188 -5.03 -10.97 23.58
C ASN A 188 -5.78 -10.99 22.25
N VAL A 189 -6.83 -11.81 22.17
CA VAL A 189 -7.67 -11.93 20.98
C VAL A 189 -9.01 -11.24 21.24
N GLU A 190 -9.33 -10.26 20.40
CA GLU A 190 -10.65 -9.65 20.34
C GLU A 190 -11.47 -10.28 19.21
N ASN A 191 -12.74 -10.61 19.49
CA ASN A 191 -13.65 -11.26 18.54
C ASN A 191 -14.23 -10.28 17.51
N LYS A 192 -13.36 -9.49 16.87
CA LYS A 192 -13.67 -8.45 15.89
C LYS A 192 -12.75 -8.59 14.67
N GLY A 193 -12.97 -7.72 13.68
CA GLY A 193 -12.25 -7.71 12.41
C GLY A 193 -13.08 -8.24 11.25
N SER A 194 -12.61 -7.95 10.04
CA SER A 194 -13.28 -8.27 8.78
C SER A 194 -12.27 -8.82 7.77
N ARG A 195 -12.81 -9.45 6.73
CA ARG A 195 -12.15 -9.72 5.47
C ARG A 195 -12.96 -9.03 4.38
N TYR A 196 -12.29 -8.31 3.49
CA TYR A 196 -12.90 -7.71 2.31
C TYR A 196 -12.23 -8.26 1.06
N PHE A 197 -12.97 -8.29 -0.04
CA PHE A 197 -12.47 -8.75 -1.34
C PHE A 197 -11.83 -7.58 -2.10
N ILE A 198 -10.71 -7.85 -2.77
CA ILE A 198 -10.05 -6.90 -3.67
C ILE A 198 -9.99 -7.56 -5.04
N ASP A 199 -10.73 -7.01 -6.01
CA ASP A 199 -10.67 -7.50 -7.38
C ASP A 199 -9.37 -7.06 -8.05
N VAL A 200 -8.56 -8.04 -8.46
CA VAL A 200 -7.29 -7.84 -9.17
C VAL A 200 -7.29 -8.50 -10.54
N SER A 201 -8.47 -8.90 -11.05
CA SER A 201 -8.65 -9.61 -12.32
C SER A 201 -7.95 -8.91 -13.49
N ILE A 202 -8.09 -7.59 -13.59
CA ILE A 202 -7.50 -6.78 -14.68
C ILE A 202 -5.96 -6.80 -14.71
N LEU A 203 -5.30 -7.17 -13.61
CA LEU A 203 -3.84 -7.23 -13.51
C LEU A 203 -3.28 -8.65 -13.60
N GLN A 204 -4.11 -9.69 -13.79
CA GLN A 204 -3.65 -11.08 -13.83
C GLN A 204 -2.58 -11.32 -14.91
N ASP A 205 -2.82 -10.85 -16.14
CA ASP A 205 -1.86 -10.97 -17.24
C ASP A 205 -0.56 -10.23 -16.96
N VAL A 206 -0.65 -9.09 -16.27
CA VAL A 206 0.51 -8.29 -15.88
C VAL A 206 1.35 -9.04 -14.85
N TYR A 207 0.71 -9.62 -13.82
CA TYR A 207 1.40 -10.44 -12.83
C TYR A 207 2.08 -11.64 -13.47
N GLN A 208 1.41 -12.33 -14.40
CA GLN A 208 2.00 -13.46 -15.12
C GLN A 208 3.22 -13.05 -15.95
N LYS A 209 3.11 -11.97 -16.75
CA LYS A 209 4.22 -11.46 -17.57
C LYS A 209 5.42 -11.03 -16.74
N LEU A 210 5.19 -10.47 -15.56
CA LEU A 210 6.24 -10.05 -14.63
C LEU A 210 6.78 -11.18 -13.75
N GLY A 211 6.23 -12.39 -13.87
CA GLY A 211 6.60 -13.54 -13.03
C GLY A 211 6.25 -13.36 -11.56
N ILE A 212 5.31 -12.47 -11.23
CA ILE A 212 4.86 -12.23 -9.85
C ILE A 212 3.86 -13.33 -9.49
N LYS A 213 4.26 -14.18 -8.55
CA LYS A 213 3.43 -15.27 -8.04
C LYS A 213 3.04 -14.98 -6.59
N PHE A 214 1.76 -14.77 -6.38
CA PHE A 214 1.17 -14.72 -5.05
C PHE A 214 0.84 -16.16 -4.66
N ASP A 215 1.85 -16.94 -4.28
CA ASP A 215 1.65 -18.28 -3.71
C ASP A 215 1.32 -18.17 -2.21
N LYS A 216 0.93 -19.28 -1.57
CA LYS A 216 0.56 -19.29 -0.14
C LYS A 216 1.66 -18.76 0.79
N ASP A 217 2.93 -18.94 0.41
CA ASP A 217 4.11 -18.50 1.17
C ASP A 217 4.62 -17.11 0.76
N TYR A 218 3.91 -16.40 -0.13
CA TYR A 218 4.32 -15.08 -0.63
C TYR A 218 4.59 -14.10 0.51
N VAL A 219 3.65 -13.97 1.45
CA VAL A 219 3.81 -13.03 2.58
C VAL A 219 4.96 -13.46 3.48
N GLU A 220 5.15 -14.75 3.73
CA GLU A 220 6.30 -15.25 4.52
C GLU A 220 7.63 -14.87 3.85
N LYS A 221 7.75 -15.02 2.52
CA LYS A 221 8.93 -14.60 1.75
C LYS A 221 9.17 -13.09 1.85
N VAL A 222 8.12 -12.29 1.74
CA VAL A 222 8.21 -10.82 1.83
C VAL A 222 8.61 -10.38 3.24
N ILE A 223 8.05 -10.99 4.30
CA ILE A 223 8.47 -10.69 5.68
C ILE A 223 9.94 -11.09 5.87
N ASN A 224 10.35 -12.28 5.44
CA ASN A 224 11.75 -12.73 5.52
C ASN A 224 12.70 -11.73 4.83
N LYS A 225 12.34 -11.25 3.64
CA LYS A 225 13.14 -10.29 2.87
C LYS A 225 13.47 -9.01 3.66
N TYR A 226 12.53 -8.49 4.46
CA TYR A 226 12.67 -7.20 5.12
C TYR A 226 12.99 -7.27 6.62
N TYR A 227 12.67 -8.38 7.29
CA TYR A 227 12.76 -8.53 8.75
C TYR A 227 13.71 -9.61 9.21
N ALA A 228 14.22 -10.47 8.32
CA ALA A 228 15.25 -11.44 8.69
C ALA A 228 16.47 -10.72 9.29
N ILE A 229 16.84 -11.12 10.51
CA ILE A 229 18.04 -10.64 11.18
C ILE A 229 19.23 -11.23 10.40
N LYS A 230 20.00 -10.37 9.73
CA LYS A 230 21.31 -10.72 9.17
C LYS A 230 22.39 -10.46 10.18
#